data_AF-X1K5S3-F1
#
_entry.id   AF-X1K5S3-F1
#
_cell.length_a   1.000
_cell.length_b   1.000
_cell.length_c   1.000
_cell.angle_alpha   90.00
_cell.angle_beta   90.00
_cell.angle_gamma   90.00
#
_symmetry.space_group_name_H-M   'P 1'
#
loop_
_entity.id
_entity.type
_entity.pdbx_description
1 polymer ?
#
loop_
_entity_poly.entity_id
_entity_poly.type
_entity_poly.pdbx_seq_one_letter_code
_entity_poly.pdbx_strand_id
1 'polypeptide(L)' 'MKKIYLDYNATTPLHEEVIEAMKPYLEDYFGNPSSSHWFGAQTRKAVENARKQVAALINCNPDEII' A
#
# COMPACT_ATOMS: atom_id res chain seq x y z
N MET A 1 -7.61 33.73 3.18
CA MET A 1 -8.66 33.00 2.43
C MET A 1 -8.51 31.51 2.69
N LYS A 2 -9.62 30.79 2.95
CA LYS A 2 -9.62 29.33 3.08
C LYS A 2 -9.47 28.72 1.69
N LYS A 3 -8.49 27.83 1.51
CA LYS A 3 -8.33 27.08 0.25
C LYS A 3 -9.44 26.03 0.16
N ILE A 4 -10.10 25.93 -0.99
CA ILE A 4 -11.10 24.91 -1.28
C ILE A 4 -10.56 24.08 -2.43
N TYR A 5 -10.39 22.78 -2.21
CA TYR A 5 -9.96 21.83 -3.24
C TYR A 5 -11.20 21.20 -3.86
N LEU A 6 -11.37 21.36 -5.18
CA LEU A 6 -12.53 20.87 -5.93
C LEU A 6 -12.13 19.91 -7.06
N ASP A 7 -10.85 19.58 -7.19
CA ASP A 7 -10.32 18.76 -8.29
C ASP A 7 -10.00 17.33 -7.84
N TYR A 8 -10.96 16.68 -7.17
CA TYR A 8 -10.81 15.30 -6.69
C TYR A 8 -10.72 14.26 -7.82
N ASN A 9 -11.01 14.66 -9.07
CA ASN A 9 -10.76 13.82 -10.25
C ASN A 9 -9.28 13.78 -10.63
N ALA A 10 -8.49 14.81 -10.29
CA ALA A 10 -7.05 14.82 -10.56
C ALA A 10 -6.25 14.06 -9.50
N THR A 11 -6.54 14.28 -8.22
CA THR A 11 -5.93 13.53 -7.11
C THR A 11 -6.72 13.75 -5.83
N THR A 12 -6.40 13.01 -4.77
CA THR A 12 -7.06 13.09 -3.47
C THR A 12 -6.03 13.14 -2.34
N PRO A 13 -6.31 13.83 -1.23
CA PRO A 13 -5.52 13.64 -0.01
C PRO A 13 -5.53 12.18 0.43
N LEU A 14 -4.42 11.72 1.01
CA LEU A 14 -4.40 10.40 1.64
C LEU A 14 -5.28 10.39 2.89
N HIS A 15 -6.01 9.30 3.10
CA HIS A 15 -6.70 9.05 4.35
C HIS A 15 -5.68 8.81 5.47
N GLU A 16 -5.97 9.26 6.69
CA GLU A 16 -5.05 9.14 7.85
C GLU A 16 -4.66 7.67 8.08
N GLU A 17 -5.63 6.75 8.05
CA GLU A 17 -5.38 5.31 8.17
C GLU A 17 -4.43 4.76 7.09
N VAL A 18 -4.44 5.33 5.88
CA VAL A 18 -3.53 4.91 4.80
C VAL A 18 -2.12 5.40 5.09
N ILE A 19 -1.96 6.61 5.61
CA ILE A 19 -0.65 7.15 6.03
C ILE A 19 -0.06 6.26 7.12
N GLU A 20 -0.84 5.96 8.15
CA GLU A 20 -0.37 5.13 9.28
C GLU A 20 -0.04 3.69 8.84
N ALA A 21 -0.83 3.10 7.93
CA ALA A 21 -0.53 1.79 7.37
C ALA A 21 0.75 1.76 6.52
N MET A 22 1.07 2.87 5.84
CA MET A 22 2.25 2.98 4.98
C MET A 22 3.53 3.33 5.75
N LYS A 23 3.42 4.07 6.85
CA LYS A 23 4.55 4.60 7.60
C LYS A 23 5.62 3.55 7.97
N PRO A 24 5.28 2.35 8.47
CA PRO A 24 6.29 1.33 8.78
C PRO A 24 7.15 0.95 7.57
N TYR A 25 6.59 0.95 6.35
CA TYR A 25 7.31 0.59 5.12
C TYR A 25 8.14 1.74 4.53
N LEU A 26 7.91 2.97 5.01
CA LEU A 26 8.71 4.14 4.68
C LEU A 26 9.90 4.33 5.64
N GLU A 27 9.77 3.84 6.88
CA GLU A 27 10.75 4.06 7.94
C GLU A 27 11.57 2.79 8.26
N ASP A 28 10.91 1.69 8.66
CA ASP A 28 11.58 0.52 9.26
C ASP A 28 11.64 -0.70 8.32
N TYR A 29 10.60 -0.92 7.52
CA TYR A 29 10.41 -2.10 6.66
C TYR A 29 10.63 -1.77 5.18
N PHE A 30 11.61 -0.91 4.89
CA PHE A 30 11.99 -0.44 3.56
C PHE A 30 12.73 -1.50 2.71
N GLY A 31 12.80 -2.75 3.16
CA GLY A 31 13.53 -3.83 2.51
C GLY A 31 12.98 -4.17 1.11
N ASN A 32 13.85 -4.65 0.22
CA ASN A 32 13.41 -5.17 -1.07
C ASN A 32 12.64 -6.50 -0.88
N PRO A 33 11.36 -6.61 -1.30
CA PRO A 33 10.56 -7.85 -1.14
C PRO A 33 11.14 -9.06 -1.90
N SER A 34 12.03 -8.84 -2.86
CA SER A 34 12.72 -9.94 -3.58
C SER A 34 13.92 -10.50 -2.81
N SER A 35 14.39 -9.83 -1.75
CA SER A 35 15.52 -10.31 -0.95
C SER A 35 15.14 -11.50 -0.06
N SER A 36 16.04 -12.49 0.04
CA SER A 36 15.84 -13.68 0.88
C SER A 36 16.09 -13.43 2.37
N HIS A 37 16.78 -12.35 2.73
CA HIS A 37 17.06 -11.98 4.12
C HIS A 37 15.84 -11.39 4.83
N TRP A 38 15.95 -11.24 6.15
CA TRP A 38 14.84 -10.86 7.03
C TRP A 38 14.12 -9.57 6.63
N PHE A 39 14.85 -8.52 6.22
CA PHE A 39 14.26 -7.28 5.71
C PHE A 39 13.36 -7.52 4.49
N GLY A 40 13.73 -8.43 3.57
CA GLY A 40 12.92 -8.71 2.39
C GLY A 40 11.71 -9.60 2.69
N ALA A 41 11.83 -10.51 3.67
CA ALA A 41 10.72 -11.37 4.08
C ALA A 41 9.53 -10.56 4.65
N GLN A 42 9.81 -9.54 5.47
CA GLN A 42 8.74 -8.68 6.01
C GLN A 42 8.05 -7.87 4.92
N THR A 43 8.81 -7.22 4.03
CA THR A 43 8.22 -6.42 2.95
C THR A 43 7.48 -7.29 1.93
N ARG A 44 7.96 -8.49 1.63
CA ARG A 44 7.24 -9.46 0.78
C ARG A 44 5.85 -9.78 1.32
N LYS A 45 5.76 -10.06 2.62
CA LYS A 45 4.48 -10.35 3.28
C LYS A 45 3.50 -9.19 3.15
N ALA A 46 3.97 -7.94 3.24
CA ALA A 46 3.15 -6.76 3.05
C ALA A 46 2.58 -6.66 1.63
N VAL A 47 3.41 -6.90 0.61
CA VAL A 47 2.98 -6.91 -0.80
C VAL A 47 1.97 -8.03 -1.06
N GLU A 48 2.21 -9.25 -0.54
CA GLU A 48 1.27 -10.37 -0.67
C GLU A 48 -0.08 -10.08 0.00
N ASN A 49 -0.06 -9.45 1.17
CA ASN A 49 -1.29 -9.05 1.86
C ASN A 49 -2.05 -7.97 1.06
N ALA A 50 -1.34 -6.98 0.50
CA ALA A 50 -1.95 -5.96 -0.35
C ALA A 50 -2.62 -6.58 -1.58
N ARG A 51 -1.96 -7.53 -2.28
CA ARG A 51 -2.57 -8.27 -3.40
C ARG A 51 -3.87 -8.97 -2.99
N LYS A 52 -3.87 -9.66 -1.84
CA LYS A 52 -5.07 -10.34 -1.31
C LYS A 52 -6.20 -9.37 -1.00
N GLN A 53 -5.90 -8.21 -0.41
CA GLN A 53 -6.90 -7.19 -0.09
C GLN A 53 -7.53 -6.60 -1.35
N VAL A 54 -6.71 -6.25 -2.34
CA VAL A 54 -7.21 -5.71 -3.64
C VAL A 54 -8.04 -6.77 -4.36
N ALA A 55 -7.56 -8.02 -4.41
CA ALA A 55 -8.29 -9.12 -5.04
C ALA A 55 -9.66 -9.36 -4.39
N ALA A 56 -9.73 -9.33 -3.06
CA ALA A 56 -10.99 -9.45 -2.33
C ALA A 56 -11.94 -8.29 -2.62
N LEU A 57 -11.42 -7.06 -2.77
CA LEU A 57 -12.22 -5.87 -3.08
C LEU A 57 -12.95 -5.98 -4.44
N ILE A 58 -12.30 -6.59 -5.43
CA ILE A 58 -12.85 -6.74 -6.78
C ILE A 58 -13.32 -8.17 -7.11
N ASN A 59 -13.35 -9.06 -6.11
CA ASN A 59 -13.75 -10.46 -6.21
C ASN A 59 -13.00 -11.25 -7.31
N CYS A 60 -11.68 -11.18 -7.30
CA CYS A 60 -10.80 -11.95 -8.17
C CYS A 60 -9.79 -12.81 -7.38
N ASN A 61 -8.99 -13.61 -8.07
CA ASN A 61 -7.87 -14.33 -7.45
C ASN A 61 -6.69 -13.37 -7.20
N PRO A 62 -6.00 -13.44 -6.04
CA PRO A 62 -4.76 -12.68 -5.79
C PRO A 62 -3.70 -12.75 -6.89
N ASP A 63 -3.60 -13.87 -7.61
CA ASP A 63 -2.62 -14.06 -8.70
C ASP A 63 -2.95 -13.22 -9.95
N GLU A 64 -4.15 -12.63 -10.03
CA GLU A 64 -4.57 -11.73 -11.12
C GLU A 64 -4.21 -10.26 -10.85
N ILE A 65 -3.81 -9.92 -9.62
CA ILE A 65 -3.33 -8.58 -9.26
C ILE A 65 -1.84 -8.48 -9.62
N ILE A 66 -1.41 -7.37 -10.26
CA ILE A 66 -0.02 -7.12 -10.70
C ILE A 66 0.70 -6.14 -9.78
#